data_AF-A0A8S3ZHF0-F1
#
_entry.id   AF-A0A8S3ZHF0-F1
#
_cell.length_a   1.000
_cell.length_b   1.000
_cell.length_c   1.000
_cell.angle_alpha   90.00
_cell.angle_beta   90.00
_cell.angle_gamma   90.00
#
_symmetry.space_group_name_H-M   'P 1'
#
loop_
_entity.id
_entity.type
_entity.pdbx_description
1 polymer ?
#
loop_
_entity_poly.entity_id
_entity_poly.type
_entity_poly.pdbx_seq_one_letter_code
_entity_poly.pdbx_strand_id
1 'polypeptide(L)'
;MVPNFTCLLSHRINDKQKPKSKKRKWLVAMMIVFFMSTAIFTALFVYYYKMPNNASGVEICNTPNCVITASIMTKMMNFTSDPCDDFSEFACGRYYKEVKLKEGVILLGTLENVNTASTETLKVRQKYGLLNVLTPWSYPILSYNKNYAIEQVGVGPILNNTDIINNWPTLNPAWNESDFDFQLTLARYSLLLVNPLFKFGLYSTYGDFSKNKLQASRRFLCNINVPPLDLDYRIFQQAGPQPKALQTYLTELVVALGAEANVSSQDAKDVVDFQRKQAKVYLASAVLSSGGKFNTTTLSKVGEICPNIDVAGMLRSAFGVAGVALPDDLKLILFPGEYLVMLNKLINETSP
;
A
#
# COMPACT_ATOMS: atom_id res chain seq x y z
N MET A 1 -28.59 -31.34 120.14
CA MET A 1 -28.34 -30.62 121.41
C MET A 1 -27.59 -29.34 121.09
N VAL A 2 -28.27 -28.21 121.26
CA VAL A 2 -27.71 -26.86 121.43
C VAL A 2 -27.22 -26.77 122.89
N PRO A 3 -26.07 -26.15 123.20
CA PRO A 3 -25.98 -24.70 123.50
C PRO A 3 -24.70 -24.04 122.94
N ASN A 4 -24.71 -22.87 122.27
CA ASN A 4 -24.99 -21.51 122.74
C ASN A 4 -24.31 -21.09 124.04
N PHE A 5 -23.22 -20.31 123.92
CA PHE A 5 -22.97 -19.14 124.76
C PHE A 5 -22.32 -18.01 123.94
N THR A 6 -23.03 -16.89 123.92
CA THR A 6 -22.71 -15.54 123.44
C THR A 6 -21.66 -14.84 124.31
N CYS A 7 -20.77 -14.01 123.73
CA CYS A 7 -20.90 -12.54 123.78
C CYS A 7 -19.68 -11.78 123.20
N LEU A 8 -20.01 -10.76 122.38
CA LEU A 8 -19.39 -9.43 122.25
C LEU A 8 -17.95 -9.29 121.73
N LEU A 9 -17.83 -8.72 120.53
CA LEU A 9 -17.33 -7.33 120.41
C LEU A 9 -17.70 -6.75 119.04
N SER A 10 -18.32 -5.58 119.08
CA SER A 10 -18.76 -4.82 117.93
C SER A 10 -17.57 -4.22 117.19
N HIS A 11 -17.55 -4.32 115.86
CA HIS A 11 -16.88 -3.31 115.06
C HIS A 11 -17.71 -2.98 113.82
N ARG A 12 -18.43 -1.86 113.93
CA ARG A 12 -19.06 -1.12 112.85
C ARG A 12 -17.95 -0.67 111.88
N ILE A 13 -17.87 -1.26 110.69
CA ILE A 13 -17.06 -0.72 109.60
C ILE A 13 -17.99 -0.09 108.58
N ASN A 14 -17.95 1.24 108.57
CA ASN A 14 -18.57 2.14 107.63
C ASN A 14 -18.33 1.72 106.18
N ASP A 15 -19.42 1.76 105.41
CA ASP A 15 -19.40 1.92 103.97
C ASP A 15 -18.62 3.19 103.60
N LYS A 16 -17.50 3.03 102.90
CA LYS A 16 -16.78 4.11 102.24
C LYS A 16 -16.60 3.73 100.79
N GLN A 17 -17.47 4.26 99.92
CA GLN A 17 -17.25 4.34 98.48
C GLN A 17 -15.84 4.92 98.21
N LYS A 18 -14.93 4.06 97.73
CA LYS A 18 -13.59 4.49 97.29
C LYS A 18 -13.71 5.31 96.00
N PRO A 19 -12.96 6.42 95.85
CA PRO A 19 -13.02 7.27 94.66
C PRO A 19 -12.55 6.50 93.44
N LYS A 20 -13.39 6.39 92.39
CA LYS A 20 -13.03 5.77 91.11
C LYS A 20 -11.78 6.50 90.55
N SER A 21 -10.65 5.80 90.58
CA SER A 21 -9.33 6.24 90.12
C SER A 21 -9.40 7.04 88.80
N LYS A 22 -8.91 8.28 88.85
CA LYS A 22 -8.78 9.24 87.73
C LYS A 22 -8.13 8.60 86.48
N LYS A 23 -7.25 7.60 86.69
CA LYS A 23 -6.57 6.81 85.65
C LYS A 23 -7.53 5.90 84.87
N ARG A 24 -8.54 5.32 85.51
CA ARG A 24 -9.54 4.44 84.84
C ARG A 24 -10.45 5.23 83.89
N LYS A 25 -10.81 6.47 84.27
CA LYS A 25 -11.59 7.37 83.40
C LYS A 25 -10.77 7.82 82.18
N TRP A 26 -9.49 8.10 82.35
CA TRP A 26 -8.57 8.44 81.26
C TRP A 26 -8.32 7.28 80.30
N LEU A 27 -8.15 6.05 80.81
CA LEU A 27 -8.01 4.86 79.97
C LEU A 27 -9.25 4.58 79.13
N VAL A 28 -10.45 4.72 79.71
CA VAL A 28 -11.71 4.58 78.98
C VAL A 28 -11.85 5.67 77.92
N ALA A 29 -11.49 6.91 78.23
CA ALA A 29 -11.51 8.00 77.24
C ALA A 29 -10.55 7.75 76.07
N MET A 30 -9.32 7.26 76.33
CA MET A 30 -8.37 6.92 75.27
C MET A 30 -8.86 5.77 74.37
N MET A 31 -9.47 4.74 74.96
CA MET A 31 -10.08 3.66 74.15
C MET A 31 -11.21 4.17 73.28
N ILE A 32 -12.09 5.03 73.82
CA ILE A 32 -13.18 5.65 73.03
C ILE A 32 -12.62 6.48 71.88
N VAL A 33 -11.58 7.28 72.11
CA VAL A 33 -10.94 8.09 71.06
C VAL A 33 -10.31 7.20 69.98
N PHE A 34 -9.68 6.08 70.35
CA PHE A 34 -9.12 5.12 69.40
C PHE A 34 -10.19 4.39 68.58
N PHE A 35 -11.29 3.98 69.20
CA PHE A 35 -12.43 3.41 68.48
C PHE A 35 -13.11 4.42 67.56
N MET A 36 -13.21 5.68 67.99
CA MET A 36 -13.73 6.76 67.13
C MET A 36 -12.80 7.05 65.97
N SER A 37 -11.47 7.10 66.19
CA SER A 37 -10.51 7.35 65.11
C SER A 37 -10.46 6.20 64.10
N THR A 38 -10.53 4.95 64.56
CA THR A 38 -10.60 3.78 63.66
C THR A 38 -11.93 3.70 62.93
N ALA A 39 -13.05 4.04 63.56
CA ALA A 39 -14.35 4.16 62.90
C ALA A 39 -14.34 5.26 61.83
N ILE A 40 -13.72 6.42 62.10
CA ILE A 40 -13.56 7.50 61.13
C ILE A 40 -12.64 7.07 59.98
N PHE A 41 -11.50 6.44 60.26
CA PHE A 41 -10.59 5.95 59.22
C PHE A 41 -11.24 4.89 58.33
N THR A 42 -11.99 3.95 58.92
CA THR A 42 -12.71 2.94 58.15
C THR A 42 -13.86 3.55 57.36
N ALA A 43 -14.59 4.53 57.90
CA ALA A 43 -15.60 5.26 57.16
C ALA A 43 -15.01 6.06 55.99
N LEU A 44 -13.86 6.72 56.19
CA LEU A 44 -13.14 7.44 55.13
C LEU A 44 -12.56 6.49 54.09
N PHE A 45 -12.05 5.33 54.51
CA PHE A 45 -11.56 4.28 53.60
C PHE A 45 -12.70 3.71 52.77
N VAL A 46 -13.83 3.38 53.40
CA VAL A 46 -15.03 2.93 52.70
C VAL A 46 -15.57 4.03 51.79
N TYR A 47 -15.56 5.29 52.21
CA TYR A 47 -15.96 6.43 51.37
C TYR A 47 -15.02 6.63 50.19
N TYR A 48 -13.70 6.44 50.35
CA TYR A 48 -12.73 6.53 49.26
C TYR A 48 -12.91 5.40 48.24
N TYR A 49 -13.14 4.16 48.70
CA TYR A 49 -13.32 3.00 47.81
C TYR A 49 -14.75 2.85 47.26
N LYS A 50 -15.76 3.39 47.96
CA LYS A 50 -17.16 3.44 47.51
C LYS A 50 -17.55 4.77 46.88
N MET A 51 -16.68 5.77 46.87
CA MET A 51 -16.83 6.88 45.93
C MET A 51 -16.78 6.22 44.56
N PRO A 52 -17.90 6.21 43.81
CA PRO A 52 -17.82 5.81 42.43
C PRO A 52 -16.83 6.80 41.80
N ASN A 53 -15.69 6.30 41.32
CA ASN A 53 -15.00 7.01 40.27
C ASN A 53 -16.08 7.20 39.20
N ASN A 54 -16.60 8.41 39.07
CA ASN A 54 -17.51 8.83 38.00
C ASN A 54 -16.75 8.85 36.66
N ALA A 55 -16.01 7.77 36.37
CA ALA A 55 -15.69 7.32 35.03
C ALA A 55 -16.90 6.50 34.59
N SER A 56 -17.90 7.21 34.09
CA SER A 56 -19.09 6.67 33.46
C SER A 56 -18.75 5.54 32.48
N GLY A 57 -19.14 4.30 32.81
CA GLY A 57 -19.61 3.30 31.85
C GLY A 57 -18.68 2.80 30.73
N VAL A 58 -17.35 2.83 30.88
CA VAL A 58 -16.46 2.20 29.88
C VAL A 58 -16.18 0.75 30.29
N GLU A 59 -16.86 -0.19 29.62
CA GLU A 59 -16.52 -1.61 29.71
C GLU A 59 -15.13 -1.83 29.10
N ILE A 60 -14.13 -2.14 29.94
CA ILE A 60 -12.76 -2.41 29.48
C ILE A 60 -12.71 -3.85 28.95
N CYS A 61 -12.43 -3.99 27.66
CA CYS A 61 -12.26 -5.29 27.03
C CYS A 61 -10.97 -5.98 27.51
N ASN A 62 -11.09 -7.10 28.22
CA ASN A 62 -9.96 -7.89 28.72
C ASN A 62 -9.77 -9.21 27.94
N THR A 63 -10.36 -9.35 26.76
CA THR A 63 -10.09 -10.53 25.93
C THR A 63 -8.63 -10.55 25.49
N PRO A 64 -8.02 -11.72 25.25
CA PRO A 64 -6.63 -11.81 24.79
C PRO A 64 -6.35 -10.93 23.56
N ASN A 65 -7.29 -10.90 22.60
CA ASN A 65 -7.15 -10.06 21.41
C ASN A 65 -7.15 -8.57 21.75
N CYS A 66 -8.02 -8.10 22.65
CA CYS A 66 -8.02 -6.70 23.07
C CYS A 66 -6.69 -6.30 23.75
N VAL A 67 -6.16 -7.15 24.62
CA VAL A 67 -4.88 -6.90 25.30
C VAL A 67 -3.71 -6.86 24.30
N ILE A 68 -3.66 -7.81 23.36
CA ILE A 68 -2.61 -7.86 22.33
C ILE A 68 -2.70 -6.62 21.42
N THR A 69 -3.89 -6.30 20.91
CA THR A 69 -4.09 -5.13 20.03
C THR A 69 -3.73 -3.83 20.73
N ALA A 70 -4.19 -3.63 21.97
CA ALA A 70 -3.84 -2.44 22.74
C ALA A 70 -2.32 -2.33 22.98
N SER A 71 -1.65 -3.45 23.24
CA SER A 71 -0.19 -3.50 23.41
C SER A 71 0.55 -3.13 22.11
N ILE A 72 0.09 -3.62 20.96
CA ILE A 72 0.69 -3.28 19.66
C ILE A 72 0.50 -1.79 19.34
N MET A 73 -0.71 -1.25 19.52
CA MET A 73 -1.00 0.16 19.24
C MET A 73 -0.15 1.07 20.13
N THR A 74 -0.18 0.87 21.45
CA THR A 74 0.56 1.70 22.41
C THR A 74 2.07 1.65 22.23
N LYS A 75 2.61 0.56 21.65
CA LYS A 75 4.03 0.46 21.28
C LYS A 75 4.41 1.38 20.11
N MET A 76 3.52 1.57 19.14
CA MET A 76 3.78 2.38 17.94
C MET A 76 3.53 3.89 18.12
N MET A 77 2.67 4.25 19.08
CA MET A 77 2.25 5.63 19.32
C MET A 77 3.30 6.47 20.04
N ASN A 78 3.41 7.76 19.73
CA ASN A 78 4.19 8.72 20.51
C ASN A 78 3.29 9.60 21.38
N PHE A 79 3.11 9.21 22.65
CA PHE A 79 2.26 9.95 23.60
C PHE A 79 2.81 11.33 24.02
N THR A 80 4.03 11.71 23.59
CA THR A 80 4.57 13.05 23.87
C THR A 80 4.16 14.09 22.83
N SER A 81 3.55 13.67 21.72
CA SER A 81 3.05 14.54 20.66
C SER A 81 1.57 14.81 20.88
N ASP A 82 1.12 16.05 20.64
CA ASP A 82 -0.30 16.40 20.72
C ASP A 82 -1.03 15.86 19.45
N PRO A 83 -2.04 14.98 19.60
CA PRO A 83 -2.81 14.48 18.46
C PRO A 83 -3.56 15.57 17.68
N CYS A 84 -3.86 16.72 18.29
CA CYS A 84 -4.50 17.85 17.62
C CYS A 84 -3.54 18.63 16.72
N ASP A 85 -2.23 18.56 17.01
CA ASP A 85 -1.18 19.24 16.23
C ASP A 85 -0.63 18.33 15.12
N ASP A 86 -0.25 17.10 15.47
CA ASP A 86 0.25 16.09 14.52
C ASP A 86 -0.22 14.68 14.91
N PHE A 87 -1.40 14.32 14.40
CA PHE A 87 -1.96 12.99 14.62
C PHE A 87 -1.08 11.86 14.06
N SER A 88 -0.27 12.12 13.03
CA SER A 88 0.62 11.11 12.44
C SER A 88 1.78 10.79 13.38
N GLU A 89 2.41 11.81 13.97
CA GLU A 89 3.46 11.62 14.98
C GLU A 89 2.87 11.00 16.26
N PHE A 90 1.71 11.46 16.73
CA PHE A 90 1.05 10.83 17.87
C PHE A 90 0.75 9.34 17.65
N ALA A 91 0.19 8.98 16.48
CA ALA A 91 -0.23 7.61 16.19
C ALA A 91 0.94 6.67 15.83
N CYS A 92 1.95 7.18 15.12
CA CYS A 92 2.99 6.36 14.47
C CYS A 92 4.44 6.79 14.81
N GLY A 93 4.63 7.82 15.61
CA GLY A 93 5.95 8.45 15.80
C GLY A 93 7.03 7.52 16.38
N ARG A 94 6.65 6.53 17.19
CA ARG A 94 7.61 5.49 17.63
C ARG A 94 7.90 4.48 16.53
N TYR A 95 6.91 4.12 15.71
CA TYR A 95 7.11 3.25 14.55
C TYR A 95 8.14 3.85 13.57
N TYR A 96 8.02 5.15 13.24
CA TYR A 96 8.98 5.82 12.34
C TYR A 96 10.42 5.83 12.88
N LYS A 97 10.60 5.84 14.20
CA LYS A 97 11.92 5.86 14.86
C LYS A 97 12.55 4.47 14.99
N GLU A 98 11.73 3.45 15.27
CA GLU A 98 12.20 2.11 15.54
C GLU A 98 12.35 1.25 14.28
N VAL A 99 11.51 1.47 13.26
CA VAL A 99 11.53 0.67 12.04
C VAL A 99 12.54 1.23 11.06
N LYS A 100 13.63 0.50 10.86
CA LYS A 100 14.63 0.81 9.83
C LYS A 100 14.27 0.11 8.52
N LEU A 101 14.28 0.87 7.43
CA LEU A 101 14.24 0.30 6.08
C LEU A 101 15.47 -0.60 5.90
N LYS A 102 15.22 -1.86 5.54
CA LYS A 102 16.28 -2.77 5.13
C LYS A 102 16.72 -2.40 3.71
N GLU A 103 17.96 -2.76 3.37
CA GLU A 103 18.44 -2.65 2.00
C GLU A 103 17.50 -3.40 1.05
N GLY A 104 17.16 -2.75 -0.08
CA GLY A 104 16.18 -3.27 -1.05
C GLY A 104 14.71 -3.03 -0.72
N VAL A 105 14.37 -2.48 0.45
CA VAL A 105 12.98 -2.15 0.81
C VAL A 105 12.71 -0.65 0.63
N ILE A 106 11.87 -0.31 -0.34
CA ILE A 106 11.54 1.08 -0.69
C ILE A 106 10.33 1.65 0.05
N LEU A 107 9.49 0.80 0.65
CA LEU A 107 8.30 1.18 1.41
C LEU A 107 8.09 0.21 2.57
N LEU A 108 7.81 0.74 3.77
CA LEU A 108 7.39 -0.05 4.92
C LEU A 108 6.08 0.50 5.48
N GLY A 109 5.15 -0.40 5.75
CA GLY A 109 3.84 -0.08 6.33
C GLY A 109 3.05 -1.34 6.61
N THR A 110 1.90 -1.20 7.25
CA THR A 110 1.05 -2.34 7.65
C THR A 110 0.68 -3.23 6.47
N LEU A 111 0.33 -2.65 5.31
CA LEU A 111 -0.02 -3.41 4.12
C LEU A 111 1.18 -4.21 3.58
N GLU A 112 2.38 -3.62 3.58
CA GLU A 112 3.58 -4.31 3.13
C GLU A 112 3.99 -5.45 4.06
N ASN A 113 3.80 -5.26 5.37
CA ASN A 113 4.01 -6.33 6.35
C ASN A 113 3.03 -7.50 6.11
N VAL A 114 1.77 -7.20 5.80
CA VAL A 114 0.76 -8.22 5.45
C VAL A 114 1.09 -8.90 4.13
N ASN A 115 1.53 -8.16 3.10
CA ASN A 115 1.97 -8.72 1.82
C ASN A 115 3.17 -9.64 2.01
N THR A 116 4.15 -9.24 2.82
CA THR A 116 5.34 -10.04 3.15
C THR A 116 4.91 -11.33 3.86
N ALA A 117 4.09 -11.24 4.90
CA ALA A 117 3.60 -12.42 5.63
C ALA A 117 2.78 -13.36 4.73
N SER A 118 1.97 -12.80 3.82
CA SER A 118 1.20 -13.57 2.83
C SER A 118 2.12 -14.27 1.84
N THR A 119 3.14 -13.57 1.34
CA THR A 119 4.15 -14.12 0.42
C THR A 119 4.94 -15.25 1.06
N GLU A 120 5.37 -15.09 2.31
CA GLU A 120 6.05 -16.16 3.06
C GLU A 120 5.14 -17.36 3.29
N THR A 121 3.86 -17.13 3.58
CA THR A 121 2.86 -18.21 3.67
C THR A 121 2.73 -18.97 2.34
N LEU A 122 2.69 -18.26 1.21
CA LEU A 122 2.65 -18.89 -0.11
C LEU A 122 3.91 -19.70 -0.42
N LYS A 123 5.10 -19.19 -0.08
CA LYS A 123 6.38 -19.92 -0.23
C LYS A 123 6.38 -21.21 0.59
N VAL A 124 5.91 -21.17 1.84
CA VAL A 124 5.80 -22.35 2.71
C VAL A 124 4.82 -23.36 2.12
N ARG A 125 3.62 -22.90 1.71
CA ARG A 125 2.61 -23.78 1.10
C ARG A 125 3.13 -24.41 -0.20
N GLN A 126 3.87 -23.66 -1.01
CA GLN A 126 4.52 -24.18 -2.20
C GLN A 126 5.55 -25.26 -1.85
N LYS A 127 6.46 -24.99 -0.91
CA LYS A 127 7.51 -25.92 -0.48
C LYS A 127 6.95 -27.27 -0.04
N TYR A 128 5.80 -27.27 0.63
CA TYR A 128 5.14 -28.48 1.11
C TYR A 128 4.07 -29.03 0.15
N GLY A 129 3.94 -28.49 -1.07
CA GLY A 129 2.95 -28.97 -2.04
C GLY A 129 1.48 -28.75 -1.64
N LEU A 130 1.23 -27.81 -0.72
CA LEU A 130 -0.10 -27.49 -0.17
C LEU A 130 -0.86 -26.44 -1.00
N LEU A 131 -0.31 -26.12 -2.18
CA LEU A 131 -0.96 -25.28 -3.18
C LEU A 131 -1.76 -26.20 -4.11
N ASN A 132 -3.08 -26.21 -3.96
CA ASN A 132 -4.02 -26.85 -4.89
C ASN A 132 -4.14 -26.02 -6.19
N VAL A 133 -3.01 -25.73 -6.83
CA VAL A 133 -2.93 -24.83 -7.98
C VAL A 133 -2.26 -25.59 -9.13
N LEU A 134 -2.88 -26.68 -9.57
CA LEU A 134 -2.49 -27.44 -10.77
C LEU A 134 -3.07 -26.79 -12.04
N THR A 135 -3.07 -25.47 -12.13
CA THR A 135 -3.45 -24.76 -13.36
C THR A 135 -2.19 -24.22 -14.03
N PRO A 136 -2.18 -24.02 -15.36
CA PRO A 136 -1.04 -23.44 -16.09
C PRO A 136 -0.50 -22.13 -15.49
N TRP A 137 -1.32 -21.42 -14.72
CA TRP A 137 -1.01 -20.20 -13.99
C TRP A 137 -0.05 -20.38 -12.81
N SER A 138 0.23 -21.61 -12.36
CA SER A 138 1.20 -21.87 -11.29
C SER A 138 2.64 -22.04 -11.78
N TYR A 139 2.85 -22.16 -13.09
CA TYR A 139 4.18 -22.35 -13.68
C TYR A 139 5.18 -21.24 -13.30
N PRO A 140 4.82 -19.93 -13.28
CA PRO A 140 5.74 -18.86 -12.85
C PRO A 140 6.17 -18.98 -11.39
N ILE A 141 5.25 -19.43 -10.51
CA ILE A 141 5.52 -19.63 -9.08
C ILE A 141 6.47 -20.82 -8.88
N LEU A 142 6.26 -21.91 -9.65
CA LEU A 142 7.09 -23.11 -9.61
C LEU A 142 8.48 -22.89 -10.25
N SER A 143 8.60 -22.02 -11.25
CA SER A 143 9.87 -21.71 -11.91
C SER A 143 10.77 -20.77 -11.10
N TYR A 144 10.20 -19.93 -10.22
CA TYR A 144 10.97 -18.98 -9.40
C TYR A 144 11.98 -19.68 -8.46
N ASN A 145 11.75 -20.95 -8.09
CA ASN A 145 12.69 -21.72 -7.25
C ASN A 145 13.79 -22.45 -8.06
N LYS A 146 13.86 -22.25 -9.38
CA LYS A 146 14.88 -22.86 -10.25
C LYS A 146 15.84 -21.80 -10.82
N ASN A 147 16.39 -20.94 -9.96
CA ASN A 147 17.39 -19.93 -10.36
C ASN A 147 18.49 -20.53 -11.25
N TYR A 148 18.96 -21.75 -10.95
CA TYR A 148 19.97 -22.43 -11.77
C TYR A 148 19.57 -22.63 -13.24
N ALA A 149 18.30 -22.94 -13.52
CA ALA A 149 17.83 -23.14 -14.89
C ALA A 149 17.73 -21.80 -15.65
N ILE A 150 17.39 -20.71 -14.95
CA ILE A 150 17.36 -19.36 -15.52
C ILE A 150 18.79 -18.91 -15.88
N GLU A 151 19.76 -19.10 -14.98
CA GLU A 151 21.16 -18.77 -15.23
C GLU A 151 21.77 -19.58 -16.38
N GLN A 152 21.42 -20.87 -16.50
CA GLN A 152 21.88 -21.70 -17.62
C GLN A 152 21.32 -21.25 -18.97
N VAL A 153 20.06 -20.82 -19.01
CA VAL A 153 19.40 -20.33 -20.23
C VAL A 153 19.88 -18.92 -20.58
N GLY A 154 20.16 -18.10 -19.57
CA GLY A 154 20.66 -16.74 -19.70
C GLY A 154 19.78 -15.86 -20.58
N VAL A 155 20.41 -15.04 -21.41
CA VAL A 155 19.75 -14.08 -22.31
C VAL A 155 19.30 -14.69 -23.64
N GLY A 156 19.54 -15.98 -23.86
CA GLY A 156 19.23 -16.69 -25.10
C GLY A 156 17.77 -16.53 -25.58
N PRO A 157 16.73 -16.58 -24.71
CA PRO A 157 15.34 -16.39 -25.14
C PRO A 157 15.06 -15.03 -25.78
N ILE A 158 15.81 -13.99 -25.40
CA ILE A 158 15.68 -12.64 -25.98
C ILE A 158 16.55 -12.55 -27.23
N LEU A 159 17.84 -12.91 -27.13
CA LEU A 159 18.80 -12.75 -28.24
C LEU A 159 18.55 -13.68 -29.43
N ASN A 160 17.91 -14.83 -29.23
CA ASN A 160 17.56 -15.74 -30.32
C ASN A 160 16.22 -15.39 -30.98
N ASN A 161 15.48 -14.40 -30.45
CA ASN A 161 14.22 -13.98 -31.03
C ASN A 161 14.47 -12.91 -32.10
N THR A 162 14.46 -13.33 -33.36
CA THR A 162 14.70 -12.46 -34.51
C THR A 162 13.66 -11.34 -34.63
N ASP A 163 12.42 -11.56 -34.19
CA ASP A 163 11.39 -10.51 -34.22
C ASP A 163 11.69 -9.37 -33.24
N ILE A 164 12.42 -9.66 -32.16
CA ILE A 164 12.89 -8.65 -31.19
C ILE A 164 14.18 -8.01 -31.70
N ILE A 165 15.20 -8.81 -31.99
CA ILE A 165 16.54 -8.30 -32.32
C ILE A 165 16.56 -7.55 -33.65
N ASN A 166 15.87 -8.04 -34.68
CA ASN A 166 15.86 -7.35 -35.97
C ASN A 166 15.15 -6.00 -35.91
N ASN A 167 14.34 -5.72 -34.88
CA ASN A 167 13.65 -4.45 -34.67
C ASN A 167 14.22 -3.64 -33.50
N TRP A 168 15.43 -3.99 -33.02
CA TRP A 168 16.13 -3.27 -31.96
C TRP A 168 17.45 -2.72 -32.50
N PRO A 169 17.49 -1.46 -32.98
CA PRO A 169 18.66 -0.88 -33.66
C PRO A 169 19.96 -0.99 -32.86
N THR A 170 19.89 -0.77 -31.54
CA THR A 170 21.05 -0.83 -30.64
C THR A 170 21.74 -2.20 -30.61
N LEU A 171 20.98 -3.29 -30.78
CA LEU A 171 21.51 -4.66 -30.76
C LEU A 171 21.75 -5.22 -32.17
N ASN A 172 21.29 -4.54 -33.21
CA ASN A 172 21.41 -4.98 -34.59
C ASN A 172 22.10 -3.90 -35.45
N PRO A 173 23.43 -3.97 -35.63
CA PRO A 173 24.16 -3.04 -36.49
C PRO A 173 23.74 -3.07 -37.97
N ALA A 174 23.03 -4.11 -38.40
CA ALA A 174 22.46 -4.22 -39.74
C ALA A 174 21.03 -3.68 -39.84
N TRP A 175 20.49 -3.10 -38.77
CA TRP A 175 19.17 -2.47 -38.78
C TRP A 175 19.14 -1.31 -39.79
N ASN A 176 18.01 -1.19 -40.48
CA ASN A 176 17.79 -0.19 -41.50
C ASN A 176 16.37 0.36 -41.36
N GLU A 177 16.27 1.68 -41.28
CA GLU A 177 15.01 2.42 -41.13
C GLU A 177 14.00 2.09 -42.24
N SER A 178 14.47 1.87 -43.48
CA SER A 178 13.59 1.58 -44.62
C SER A 178 12.92 0.21 -44.57
N ASP A 179 13.48 -0.73 -43.80
CA ASP A 179 12.93 -2.08 -43.60
C ASP A 179 12.04 -2.16 -42.34
N PHE A 180 11.98 -1.09 -41.55
CA PHE A 180 11.28 -1.08 -40.27
C PHE A 180 9.77 -0.89 -40.44
N ASP A 181 9.02 -1.93 -40.10
CA ASP A 181 7.57 -1.86 -39.99
C ASP A 181 7.17 -1.48 -38.56
N PHE A 182 6.98 -0.18 -38.35
CA PHE A 182 6.55 0.40 -37.09
C PHE A 182 5.23 -0.20 -36.58
N GLN A 183 4.24 -0.40 -37.46
CA GLN A 183 2.91 -0.87 -37.06
C GLN A 183 2.96 -2.35 -36.64
N LEU A 184 3.65 -3.17 -37.42
CA LEU A 184 3.86 -4.59 -37.10
C LEU A 184 4.65 -4.76 -35.80
N THR A 185 5.69 -3.96 -35.59
CA THR A 185 6.49 -3.99 -34.36
C THR A 185 5.63 -3.66 -33.14
N LEU A 186 4.83 -2.59 -33.23
CA LEU A 186 3.95 -2.18 -32.14
C LEU A 186 2.84 -3.20 -31.85
N ALA A 187 2.29 -3.85 -32.89
CA ALA A 187 1.34 -4.94 -32.76
C ALA A 187 1.97 -6.17 -32.06
N ARG A 188 3.19 -6.57 -32.46
CA ARG A 188 3.94 -7.67 -31.83
C ARG A 188 4.22 -7.40 -30.35
N TYR A 189 4.62 -6.18 -30.01
CA TYR A 189 4.82 -5.79 -28.61
C TYR A 189 3.53 -5.85 -27.80
N SER A 190 2.40 -5.43 -28.39
CA SER A 190 1.09 -5.50 -27.74
C SER A 190 0.68 -6.94 -27.43
N LEU A 191 1.04 -7.92 -28.28
CA LEU A 191 0.81 -9.35 -28.02
C LEU A 191 1.64 -9.88 -26.84
N LEU A 192 2.80 -9.27 -26.58
CA LEU A 192 3.64 -9.52 -25.39
C LEU A 192 3.19 -8.69 -24.17
N LEU A 193 2.05 -8.00 -24.27
CA LEU A 193 1.54 -7.06 -23.26
C LEU A 193 2.47 -5.85 -23.00
N VAL A 194 3.41 -5.60 -23.92
CA VAL A 194 4.32 -4.44 -23.90
C VAL A 194 3.71 -3.32 -24.74
N ASN A 195 3.44 -2.19 -24.10
CA ASN A 195 2.67 -1.11 -24.69
C ASN A 195 3.39 0.23 -24.42
N PRO A 196 4.41 0.59 -25.21
CA PRO A 196 5.31 1.71 -24.89
C PRO A 196 4.72 3.10 -25.21
N LEU A 197 3.73 3.16 -26.11
CA LEU A 197 3.17 4.44 -26.58
C LEU A 197 1.82 4.78 -25.95
N PHE A 198 0.95 3.79 -25.75
CA PHE A 198 -0.32 3.91 -25.03
C PHE A 198 -0.76 2.54 -24.56
N LYS A 199 -1.50 2.49 -23.45
CA LYS A 199 -2.13 1.29 -22.91
C LYS A 199 -3.60 1.25 -23.32
N PHE A 200 -4.15 0.05 -23.43
CA PHE A 200 -5.58 -0.14 -23.63
C PHE A 200 -6.12 -1.28 -22.78
N GLY A 201 -7.43 -1.25 -22.51
CA GLY A 201 -8.12 -2.30 -21.78
C GLY A 201 -9.63 -2.23 -21.92
N LEU A 202 -10.30 -3.38 -21.88
CA LEU A 202 -11.75 -3.47 -21.87
C LEU A 202 -12.29 -3.36 -20.44
N TYR A 203 -13.28 -2.51 -20.27
CA TYR A 203 -13.99 -2.31 -19.01
C TYR A 203 -15.49 -2.49 -19.26
N SER A 204 -16.15 -3.23 -18.38
CA SER A 204 -17.61 -3.25 -18.32
C SER A 204 -18.10 -2.12 -17.43
N THR A 205 -19.08 -1.34 -17.90
CA THR A 205 -19.72 -0.30 -17.10
C THR A 205 -21.22 -0.31 -17.25
N TYR A 206 -21.91 0.31 -16.30
CA TYR A 206 -23.29 0.75 -16.45
C TYR A 206 -23.38 2.25 -16.81
N GLY A 207 -22.27 3.00 -16.86
CA GLY A 207 -22.25 4.42 -17.20
C GLY A 207 -22.18 4.71 -18.71
N ASP A 208 -22.94 5.68 -19.20
CA ASP A 208 -22.68 6.39 -20.46
C ASP A 208 -21.78 7.61 -20.18
N PHE A 209 -20.46 7.42 -20.23
CA PHE A 209 -19.51 8.49 -19.93
C PHE A 209 -19.61 9.68 -20.91
N SER A 210 -20.12 9.47 -22.13
CA SER A 210 -20.40 10.58 -23.05
C SER A 210 -21.58 11.46 -22.63
N LYS A 211 -22.47 10.95 -21.75
CA LYS A 211 -23.67 11.66 -21.28
C LYS A 211 -23.70 11.87 -19.77
N ASN A 212 -22.69 11.39 -19.05
CA ASN A 212 -22.62 11.33 -17.60
C ASN A 212 -23.90 10.75 -16.94
N LYS A 213 -24.43 9.65 -17.49
CA LYS A 213 -25.68 9.00 -17.03
C LYS A 213 -25.49 7.50 -16.83
N LEU A 214 -26.18 6.90 -15.86
CA LEU A 214 -26.28 5.44 -15.75
C LEU A 214 -27.26 4.89 -16.79
N GLN A 215 -26.99 3.68 -17.27
CA GLN A 215 -27.77 2.95 -18.26
C GLN A 215 -28.21 1.60 -17.70
N ALA A 216 -29.37 1.12 -18.19
CA ALA A 216 -29.97 -0.12 -17.75
C ALA A 216 -29.18 -1.37 -18.17
N SER A 217 -28.43 -1.30 -19.27
CA SER A 217 -27.64 -2.42 -19.80
C SER A 217 -26.13 -2.17 -19.63
N ARG A 218 -25.38 -3.21 -19.24
CA ARG A 218 -23.91 -3.15 -19.27
C ARG A 218 -23.43 -2.89 -20.69
N ARG A 219 -22.44 -2.02 -20.83
CA ARG A 219 -21.68 -1.83 -22.06
C ARG A 219 -20.21 -2.11 -21.82
N PHE A 220 -19.56 -2.61 -22.85
CA PHE A 220 -18.10 -2.68 -22.91
C PHE A 220 -17.57 -1.38 -23.50
N LEU A 221 -16.52 -0.87 -22.87
CA LEU A 221 -15.77 0.29 -23.33
C LEU A 221 -14.31 -0.10 -23.36
N CYS A 222 -13.59 0.38 -24.37
CA CYS A 222 -12.15 0.28 -24.37
C CYS A 222 -11.58 1.62 -23.88
N ASN A 223 -10.84 1.58 -22.78
CA ASN A 223 -10.09 2.75 -22.31
C ASN A 223 -8.73 2.74 -23.02
N ILE A 224 -8.33 3.88 -23.59
CA ILE A 224 -6.97 4.15 -24.04
C ILE A 224 -6.36 5.16 -23.08
N ASN A 225 -5.25 4.76 -22.47
CA ASN A 225 -4.57 5.51 -21.43
C ASN A 225 -3.07 5.61 -21.71
N VAL A 226 -2.40 6.47 -20.96
CA VAL A 226 -0.96 6.70 -21.01
C VAL A 226 -0.24 5.41 -20.60
N PRO A 227 0.88 5.07 -21.27
CA PRO A 227 1.67 3.91 -20.92
C PRO A 227 2.37 4.11 -19.57
N PRO A 228 2.87 3.04 -18.91
CA PRO A 228 3.78 3.24 -17.81
C PRO A 228 5.07 3.83 -18.38
N LEU A 229 5.51 4.96 -17.85
CA LEU A 229 6.83 5.49 -18.17
C LEU A 229 7.87 4.83 -17.25
N ASP A 230 9.12 4.70 -17.72
CA ASP A 230 10.20 4.10 -16.92
C ASP A 230 10.50 4.91 -15.64
N LEU A 231 10.26 6.22 -15.68
CA LEU A 231 10.21 7.09 -14.51
C LEU A 231 8.87 7.81 -14.46
N ASP A 232 8.40 8.15 -13.24
CA ASP A 232 7.23 9.01 -13.07
C ASP A 232 7.42 10.31 -13.87
N TYR A 233 6.38 10.72 -14.60
CA TYR A 233 6.42 11.92 -15.42
C TYR A 233 6.87 13.18 -14.67
N ARG A 234 6.63 13.29 -13.36
CA ARG A 234 7.09 14.40 -12.52
C ARG A 234 8.60 14.33 -12.30
N ILE A 235 9.17 13.13 -12.20
CA ILE A 235 10.61 12.92 -12.10
C ILE A 235 11.29 13.36 -13.40
N PHE A 236 10.70 13.06 -14.56
CA PHE A 236 11.21 13.56 -15.84
C PHE A 236 11.22 15.09 -15.98
N GLN A 237 10.31 15.78 -15.28
CA GLN A 237 10.24 17.25 -15.26
C GLN A 237 11.22 17.88 -14.27
N GLN A 238 11.71 17.10 -13.30
CA GLN A 238 12.72 17.56 -12.35
C GLN A 238 14.11 17.44 -12.97
N ALA A 239 14.97 18.42 -12.71
CA ALA A 239 16.40 18.36 -13.08
C ALA A 239 17.21 17.46 -12.12
N GLY A 240 16.63 16.34 -11.68
CA GLY A 240 17.22 15.41 -10.74
C GLY A 240 18.19 14.41 -11.39
N PRO A 241 18.91 13.59 -10.60
CA PRO A 241 19.86 12.61 -11.12
C PRO A 241 19.20 11.39 -11.79
N GLN A 242 17.90 11.18 -11.58
CA GLN A 242 17.20 9.96 -11.97
C GLN A 242 17.16 9.72 -13.49
N PRO A 243 16.87 10.71 -14.35
CA PRO A 243 16.95 10.51 -15.80
C PRO A 243 18.35 10.13 -16.27
N LYS A 244 19.40 10.67 -15.62
CA LYS A 244 20.78 10.29 -15.94
C LYS A 244 21.10 8.86 -15.50
N ALA A 245 20.63 8.46 -14.31
CA ALA A 245 20.76 7.09 -13.83
C ALA A 245 20.02 6.08 -14.74
N LEU A 246 18.83 6.44 -15.24
CA LEU A 246 18.11 5.63 -16.23
C LEU A 246 18.92 5.49 -17.53
N GLN A 247 19.50 6.57 -18.04
CA GLN A 247 20.37 6.51 -19.22
C GLN A 247 21.56 5.55 -19.00
N THR A 248 22.23 5.65 -17.85
CA THR A 248 23.33 4.74 -17.49
C THR A 248 22.86 3.29 -17.43
N TYR A 249 21.74 3.02 -16.76
CA TYR A 249 21.15 1.68 -16.68
C TYR A 249 20.83 1.10 -18.06
N LEU A 250 20.18 1.88 -18.93
CA LEU A 250 19.84 1.44 -20.29
C LEU A 250 21.09 1.14 -21.12
N THR A 251 22.14 1.97 -20.98
CA THR A 251 23.44 1.76 -21.64
C THR A 251 24.07 0.45 -21.17
N GLU A 252 24.19 0.24 -19.86
CA GLU A 252 24.78 -0.96 -19.28
C GLU A 252 24.00 -2.22 -19.65
N LEU A 253 22.67 -2.14 -19.70
CA LEU A 253 21.79 -3.24 -20.08
C LEU A 253 22.08 -3.73 -21.51
N VAL A 254 22.09 -2.84 -22.50
CA VAL A 254 22.31 -3.25 -23.90
C VAL A 254 23.77 -3.65 -24.16
N VAL A 255 24.74 -3.05 -23.46
CA VAL A 255 26.14 -3.49 -23.49
C VAL A 255 26.27 -4.91 -22.94
N ALA A 256 25.60 -5.23 -21.83
CA ALA A 256 25.57 -6.59 -21.28
C ALA A 256 24.89 -7.59 -22.25
N LEU A 257 24.02 -7.12 -23.14
CA LEU A 257 23.42 -7.92 -24.21
C LEU A 257 24.28 -8.02 -25.48
N GLY A 258 25.44 -7.34 -25.53
CA GLY A 258 26.41 -7.44 -26.62
C GLY A 258 26.47 -6.23 -27.57
N ALA A 259 25.76 -5.14 -27.28
CA ALA A 259 25.83 -3.91 -28.09
C ALA A 259 27.17 -3.17 -27.93
N GLU A 260 27.52 -2.34 -28.93
CA GLU A 260 28.69 -1.46 -28.85
C GLU A 260 28.44 -0.32 -27.86
N ALA A 261 29.41 -0.02 -26.99
CA ALA A 261 29.25 0.94 -25.91
C ALA A 261 28.92 2.38 -26.36
N ASN A 262 29.49 2.86 -27.47
CA ASN A 262 29.22 4.22 -27.93
C ASN A 262 27.80 4.36 -28.50
N VAL A 263 27.41 3.42 -29.36
CA VAL A 263 26.04 3.33 -29.90
C VAL A 263 25.04 3.20 -28.75
N SER A 264 25.32 2.31 -27.80
CA SER A 264 24.49 2.09 -26.60
C SER A 264 24.26 3.36 -25.79
N SER A 265 25.31 4.15 -25.57
CA SER A 265 25.23 5.39 -24.79
C SER A 265 24.38 6.46 -25.47
N GLN A 266 24.50 6.55 -26.80
CA GLN A 266 23.74 7.49 -27.62
C GLN A 266 22.27 7.07 -27.72
N ASP A 267 21.99 5.82 -28.06
CA ASP A 267 20.63 5.29 -28.16
C ASP A 267 19.89 5.39 -26.81
N ALA A 268 20.56 5.04 -25.71
CA ALA A 268 20.00 5.19 -24.36
C ALA A 268 19.65 6.65 -24.05
N LYS A 269 20.46 7.61 -24.51
CA LYS A 269 20.19 9.04 -24.37
C LYS A 269 18.92 9.42 -25.14
N ASP A 270 18.80 8.94 -26.36
CA ASP A 270 17.70 9.29 -27.26
C ASP A 270 16.38 8.66 -26.79
N VAL A 271 16.41 7.45 -26.23
CA VAL A 271 15.27 6.83 -25.52
C VAL A 271 14.82 7.69 -24.33
N VAL A 272 15.76 8.10 -23.46
CA VAL A 272 15.43 8.95 -22.29
C VAL A 272 14.88 10.31 -22.72
N ASP A 273 15.42 10.90 -23.80
CA ASP A 273 14.93 12.17 -24.33
C ASP A 273 13.53 12.04 -24.96
N PHE A 274 13.25 10.92 -25.66
CA PHE A 274 11.92 10.60 -26.14
C PHE A 274 10.93 10.45 -24.98
N GLN A 275 11.28 9.69 -23.94
CA GLN A 275 10.43 9.53 -22.75
C GLN A 275 10.19 10.85 -22.03
N ARG A 276 11.16 11.77 -22.00
CA ARG A 276 10.95 13.13 -21.48
C ARG A 276 9.94 13.91 -22.32
N LYS A 277 9.97 13.81 -23.66
CA LYS A 277 8.96 14.42 -24.54
C LYS A 277 7.58 13.79 -24.30
N GLN A 278 7.51 12.46 -24.18
CA GLN A 278 6.27 11.73 -23.88
C GLN A 278 5.69 12.12 -22.52
N ALA A 279 6.52 12.28 -21.48
CA ALA A 279 6.12 12.76 -20.16
C ALA A 279 5.53 14.19 -20.21
N LYS A 280 6.09 15.07 -21.04
CA LYS A 280 5.54 16.41 -21.29
C LYS A 280 4.17 16.34 -21.98
N VAL A 281 4.02 15.47 -22.98
CA VAL A 281 2.73 15.21 -23.64
C VAL A 281 1.68 14.74 -22.63
N TYR A 282 2.03 13.81 -21.75
CA TYR A 282 1.13 13.35 -20.69
C TYR A 282 0.69 14.50 -19.77
N LEU A 283 1.64 15.28 -19.25
CA LEU A 283 1.32 16.39 -18.35
C LEU A 283 0.39 17.42 -19.01
N ALA A 284 0.71 17.83 -20.24
CA ALA A 284 -0.11 18.77 -21.00
C ALA A 284 -1.54 18.24 -21.20
N SER A 285 -1.66 16.97 -21.60
CA SER A 285 -2.95 16.32 -21.80
C SER A 285 -3.76 16.17 -20.49
N ALA A 286 -3.09 15.83 -19.38
CA ALA A 286 -3.71 15.72 -18.07
C ALA A 286 -4.25 17.06 -17.56
N VAL A 287 -3.51 18.16 -17.77
CA VAL A 287 -3.96 19.52 -17.42
C VAL A 287 -5.21 19.90 -18.22
N LEU A 288 -5.22 19.63 -19.53
CA LEU A 288 -6.40 19.87 -20.38
C LEU A 288 -7.60 19.01 -19.98
N SER A 289 -7.37 17.83 -19.42
CA SER A 289 -8.41 16.89 -18.99
C SER A 289 -8.89 17.09 -17.54
N SER A 290 -8.33 18.05 -16.80
CA SER A 290 -8.58 18.27 -15.36
C SER A 290 -10.03 18.60 -15.00
N GLY A 291 -10.88 18.91 -15.99
CA GLY A 291 -12.32 19.16 -15.82
C GLY A 291 -13.21 17.91 -15.71
N GLY A 292 -12.63 16.69 -15.63
CA GLY A 292 -13.37 15.44 -15.43
C GLY A 292 -14.24 14.99 -16.61
N LYS A 293 -14.04 15.59 -17.79
CA LYS A 293 -14.72 15.17 -19.02
C LYS A 293 -13.90 14.07 -19.69
N PHE A 294 -14.55 12.93 -19.93
CA PHE A 294 -13.98 11.87 -20.74
C PHE A 294 -14.16 12.21 -22.22
N ASN A 295 -13.07 12.24 -22.98
CA ASN A 295 -13.16 12.30 -24.43
C ASN A 295 -13.54 10.90 -24.93
N THR A 296 -14.55 10.84 -25.78
CA THR A 296 -15.02 9.57 -26.35
C THR A 296 -14.97 9.61 -27.87
N THR A 297 -14.56 8.50 -28.47
CA THR A 297 -14.62 8.27 -29.92
C THR A 297 -15.13 6.86 -30.21
N THR A 298 -15.14 6.43 -31.47
CA THR A 298 -15.40 5.05 -31.87
C THR A 298 -14.14 4.41 -32.44
N LEU A 299 -14.10 3.08 -32.46
CA LEU A 299 -12.99 2.34 -33.05
C LEU A 299 -12.75 2.73 -34.52
N SER A 300 -13.82 2.95 -35.30
CA SER A 300 -13.71 3.41 -36.69
C SER A 300 -13.15 4.83 -36.87
N LYS A 301 -13.28 5.70 -35.85
CA LYS A 301 -12.87 7.11 -35.92
C LYS A 301 -11.55 7.40 -35.23
N VAL A 302 -10.96 6.43 -34.52
CA VAL A 302 -9.71 6.65 -33.78
C VAL A 302 -8.53 7.01 -34.68
N GLY A 303 -8.53 6.52 -35.93
CA GLY A 303 -7.50 6.87 -36.92
C GLY A 303 -7.53 8.34 -37.34
N GLU A 304 -8.66 9.03 -37.22
CA GLU A 304 -8.74 10.48 -37.46
C GLU A 304 -7.99 11.29 -36.38
N ILE A 305 -7.85 10.71 -35.17
CA ILE A 305 -7.20 11.32 -34.01
C ILE A 305 -5.70 11.01 -33.98
N CYS A 306 -5.32 9.80 -34.39
CA CYS A 306 -3.94 9.30 -34.34
C CYS A 306 -3.58 8.58 -35.66
N PRO A 307 -3.46 9.29 -36.80
CA PRO A 307 -3.27 8.66 -38.10
C PRO A 307 -1.93 7.91 -38.27
N ASN A 308 -0.89 8.27 -37.50
CA ASN A 308 0.42 7.62 -37.59
C ASN A 308 0.50 6.31 -36.81
N ILE A 309 -0.55 5.92 -36.07
CA ILE A 309 -0.63 4.62 -35.39
C ILE A 309 -1.95 3.94 -35.74
N ASP A 310 -1.91 2.70 -36.22
CA ASP A 310 -3.11 1.90 -36.45
C ASP A 310 -3.67 1.35 -35.14
N VAL A 311 -4.20 2.25 -34.30
CA VAL A 311 -4.80 1.92 -33.01
C VAL A 311 -5.92 0.89 -33.17
N ALA A 312 -6.72 0.98 -34.24
CA ALA A 312 -7.82 0.06 -34.49
C ALA A 312 -7.33 -1.35 -34.84
N GLY A 313 -6.34 -1.46 -35.73
CA GLY A 313 -5.71 -2.74 -36.10
C GLY A 313 -4.99 -3.38 -34.92
N MET A 314 -4.28 -2.60 -34.10
CA MET A 314 -3.66 -3.09 -32.87
C MET A 314 -4.68 -3.69 -31.90
N LEU A 315 -5.79 -2.97 -31.64
CA LEU A 315 -6.86 -3.46 -30.77
C LEU A 315 -7.48 -4.74 -31.33
N ARG A 316 -7.85 -4.76 -32.62
CA ARG A 316 -8.41 -5.97 -33.24
C ARG A 316 -7.45 -7.16 -33.20
N SER A 317 -6.15 -6.93 -33.38
CA SER A 317 -5.13 -7.98 -33.28
C SER A 317 -5.03 -8.54 -31.87
N ALA A 318 -4.94 -7.67 -30.85
CA ALA A 318 -4.81 -8.08 -29.46
C ALA A 318 -6.05 -8.86 -28.97
N PHE A 319 -7.26 -8.39 -29.29
CA PHE A 319 -8.51 -9.07 -28.89
C PHE A 319 -8.83 -10.29 -29.77
N GLY A 320 -8.35 -10.30 -31.02
CA GLY A 320 -8.46 -11.43 -31.94
C GLY A 320 -7.78 -12.70 -31.43
N VAL A 321 -6.70 -12.58 -30.65
CA VAL A 321 -6.05 -13.73 -29.97
C VAL A 321 -7.03 -14.48 -29.07
N ALA A 322 -7.95 -13.76 -28.42
CA ALA A 322 -8.98 -14.34 -27.57
C ALA A 322 -10.26 -14.73 -28.35
N GLY A 323 -10.25 -14.65 -29.69
CA GLY A 323 -11.42 -14.88 -30.53
C GLY A 323 -12.48 -13.78 -30.42
N VAL A 324 -12.13 -12.58 -29.92
CA VAL A 324 -13.06 -11.47 -29.73
C VAL A 324 -12.96 -10.51 -30.92
N ALA A 325 -14.03 -10.47 -31.72
CA ALA A 325 -14.18 -9.49 -32.78
C ALA A 325 -14.67 -8.15 -32.20
N LEU A 326 -13.93 -7.07 -32.44
CA LEU A 326 -14.33 -5.72 -32.02
C LEU A 326 -15.11 -5.01 -33.14
N PRO A 327 -16.32 -4.50 -32.86
CA PRO A 327 -17.11 -3.80 -33.86
C PRO A 327 -16.61 -2.35 -34.05
N ASP A 328 -16.87 -1.80 -35.24
CA ASP A 328 -16.43 -0.45 -35.63
C ASP A 328 -17.02 0.66 -34.76
N ASP A 329 -18.22 0.45 -34.23
CA ASP A 329 -18.94 1.37 -33.35
C ASP A 329 -18.56 1.21 -31.87
N LEU A 330 -17.59 0.33 -31.54
CA LEU A 330 -17.08 0.18 -30.19
C LEU A 330 -16.63 1.55 -29.66
N LYS A 331 -17.26 1.97 -28.56
CA LYS A 331 -16.92 3.22 -27.89
C LYS A 331 -15.54 3.11 -27.23
N LEU A 332 -14.69 4.07 -27.55
CA LEU A 332 -13.39 4.27 -26.92
C LEU A 332 -13.46 5.45 -25.95
N ILE A 333 -12.84 5.30 -24.79
CA ILE A 333 -12.59 6.39 -23.84
C ILE A 333 -11.13 6.75 -23.92
N LEU A 334 -10.83 8.02 -24.15
CA LEU A 334 -9.48 8.55 -24.16
C LEU A 334 -9.22 9.25 -22.83
N PHE A 335 -8.23 8.79 -22.07
CA PHE A 335 -7.87 9.42 -20.82
C PHE A 335 -6.35 9.47 -20.63
N PRO A 336 -5.72 10.64 -20.52
CA PRO A 336 -6.32 11.97 -20.70
C PRO A 336 -6.68 12.23 -22.18
N GLY A 337 -7.69 13.06 -22.40
CA GLY A 337 -8.44 13.11 -23.66
C GLY A 337 -7.65 13.57 -24.89
N GLU A 338 -6.64 14.41 -24.70
CA GLU A 338 -5.79 14.97 -25.76
C GLU A 338 -4.51 14.14 -25.99
N TYR A 339 -4.33 13.04 -25.25
CA TYR A 339 -3.05 12.34 -25.22
C TYR A 339 -2.71 11.74 -26.58
N LEU A 340 -3.67 11.07 -27.22
CA LEU A 340 -3.45 10.46 -28.54
C LEU A 340 -3.17 11.49 -29.64
N VAL A 341 -3.82 12.66 -29.59
CA VAL A 341 -3.58 13.75 -30.55
C VAL A 341 -2.14 14.24 -30.44
N MET A 342 -1.71 14.52 -29.20
CA MET A 342 -0.36 15.01 -28.94
C MET A 342 0.71 13.94 -29.17
N LEU A 343 0.41 12.68 -28.84
CA LEU A 343 1.28 11.54 -29.14
C LEU A 343 1.47 11.38 -30.65
N ASN A 344 0.40 11.50 -31.45
CA ASN A 344 0.51 11.44 -32.90
C ASN A 344 1.50 12.47 -33.46
N LYS A 345 1.47 13.70 -32.92
CA LYS A 345 2.43 14.75 -33.27
C LYS A 345 3.85 14.36 -32.87
N LEU A 346 4.05 13.84 -31.66
CA LEU A 346 5.36 13.39 -31.19
C LEU A 346 5.93 12.27 -32.08
N ILE A 347 5.11 11.29 -32.47
CA ILE A 347 5.52 10.22 -33.39
C ILE A 347 5.89 10.77 -34.76
N ASN A 348 5.13 11.72 -35.29
CA ASN A 348 5.45 12.35 -36.58
C ASN A 348 6.78 13.13 -36.60
N GLU A 349 7.25 13.55 -35.44
CA GLU A 349 8.50 14.32 -35.26
C GLU A 349 9.68 13.44 -34.81
N THR A 350 9.46 12.13 -34.67
CA THR A 350 10.48 11.18 -34.19
C THR A 350 10.86 10.26 -35.34
N SER A 351 12.16 10.05 -35.55
CA SER A 351 12.63 9.04 -36.52
C SER A 351 12.17 7.64 -36.07
N PRO A 352 11.90 6.74 -37.01
CA PRO A 352 11.44 5.38 -36.70
C PRO A 352 12.40 4.57 -35.82
#